data_AF-A0A353INN9-F1
#
_entry.id   AF-A0A353INN9-F1
#
_cell.length_a   1.000
_cell.length_b   1.000
_cell.length_c   1.000
_cell.angle_alpha   90.00
_cell.angle_beta   90.00
_cell.angle_gamma   90.00
#
_symmetry.space_group_name_H-M   'P 1'
#
loop_
_entity.id
_entity.type
_entity.pdbx_description
1 polymer ?
#
loop_
_entity_poly.entity_id
_entity_poly.type
_entity_poly.pdbx_seq_one_letter_code
_entity_poly.pdbx_strand_id
1 'polypeptide(L)'
;MPSVVTANRLDDGIVVYLAPGGGWTENLADADRAEGEDEVKALEAAAETAVRERLVISVYPMPVEIKDDGTVDPISVRERIRASHRTTLTKDWYDVPL
;
A
#
# COMPACT_ATOMS: atom_id res chain seq x y z
N MET A 1 -8.66 6.68 -11.98
CA MET A 1 -9.00 6.13 -10.64
C MET A 1 -7.84 6.49 -9.75
N PRO A 2 -8.10 7.06 -8.56
CA PRO A 2 -7.04 7.45 -7.65
C PRO A 2 -6.15 6.25 -7.33
N SER A 3 -4.86 6.50 -7.22
CA SER A 3 -3.87 5.48 -6.90
C SER A 3 -2.89 6.01 -5.87
N VAL A 4 -2.30 5.09 -5.11
CA VAL A 4 -1.25 5.38 -4.14
C VAL A 4 -0.04 4.51 -4.46
N VAL A 5 1.15 4.91 -4.01
CA VAL A 5 2.35 4.07 -4.12
C VAL A 5 2.53 3.27 -2.84
N THR A 6 2.66 1.96 -2.98
CA THR A 6 2.86 1.01 -1.88
C THR A 6 4.24 0.34 -1.99
N ALA A 7 4.78 -0.09 -0.86
CA ALA A 7 6.02 -0.83 -0.77
C ALA A 7 6.06 -1.71 0.49
N ASN A 8 7.14 -2.46 0.68
CA ASN A 8 7.49 -3.07 1.96
C ASN A 8 8.71 -2.36 2.55
N ARG A 9 8.64 -1.99 3.82
CA ARG A 9 9.80 -1.45 4.54
C ARG A 9 10.86 -2.54 4.69
N LEU A 10 12.12 -2.21 4.44
CA LEU A 10 13.18 -3.23 4.33
C LEU A 10 13.54 -3.85 5.69
N ASP A 11 13.36 -3.12 6.79
CA ASP A 11 13.80 -3.54 8.12
C ASP A 11 12.90 -4.62 8.75
N ASP A 12 11.58 -4.47 8.65
CA ASP A 12 10.60 -5.35 9.29
C ASP A 12 9.59 -5.95 8.31
N GLY A 13 9.63 -5.55 7.03
CA GLY A 13 8.76 -6.06 5.99
C GLY A 13 7.33 -5.51 6.02
N ILE A 14 7.00 -4.55 6.90
CA ILE A 14 5.64 -4.01 6.98
C ILE A 14 5.25 -3.31 5.68
N VAL A 15 3.95 -3.32 5.38
CA VAL A 15 3.41 -2.62 4.24
C VAL A 15 3.39 -1.13 4.56
N VAL A 16 3.95 -0.33 3.66
CA VAL A 16 4.00 1.12 3.80
C VAL A 16 3.54 1.80 2.52
N TYR A 17 3.08 3.03 2.66
CA TYR A 17 2.57 3.87 1.59
C TYR A 17 3.38 5.16 1.53
N LEU A 18 3.62 5.67 0.32
CA LEU A 18 4.29 6.95 0.14
C LEU A 18 3.38 8.06 0.66
N ALA A 19 3.86 8.85 1.61
CA ALA A 19 3.16 9.99 2.19
C ALA A 19 3.56 11.29 1.49
N PRO A 20 2.74 12.36 1.59
CA PRO A 20 3.12 13.68 1.08
C PRO A 20 4.50 14.12 1.62
N GLY A 21 5.33 14.67 0.75
CA GLY A 21 6.70 15.08 1.10
C GLY A 21 7.75 13.97 1.03
N GLY A 22 7.41 12.77 0.56
CA GLY A 22 8.35 11.69 0.26
C GLY A 22 8.69 10.77 1.45
N GLY A 23 7.97 10.91 2.56
CA GLY A 23 8.04 9.98 3.69
C GLY A 23 7.26 8.68 3.43
N TRP A 24 7.34 7.74 4.38
CA TRP A 24 6.59 6.48 4.35
C TRP A 24 5.70 6.36 5.59
N THR A 25 4.45 5.95 5.39
CA THR A 25 3.46 5.74 6.45
C THR A 25 2.90 4.32 6.41
N GLU A 26 2.51 3.79 7.56
CA GLU A 26 1.81 2.50 7.67
C GLU A 26 0.29 2.64 7.48
N ASN A 27 -0.22 3.87 7.53
CA ASN A 27 -1.63 4.17 7.41
C ASN A 27 -1.98 4.59 5.97
N LEU A 28 -2.77 3.76 5.28
CA LEU A 28 -3.21 4.02 3.91
C LEU A 28 -3.97 5.36 3.76
N ALA A 29 -4.68 5.81 4.80
CA ALA A 29 -5.43 7.06 4.74
C ALA A 29 -4.53 8.30 4.57
N ASP A 30 -3.27 8.20 5.02
CA ASP A 30 -2.27 9.26 5.01
C ASP A 30 -1.37 9.22 3.75
N ALA A 31 -1.63 8.29 2.83
CA ALA A 31 -0.88 8.14 1.59
C ALA A 31 -1.14 9.30 0.62
N ASP A 32 -0.11 9.66 -0.15
CA ASP A 32 -0.22 10.62 -1.24
C ASP A 32 -1.01 10.00 -2.40
N ARG A 33 -2.02 10.74 -2.88
CA ARG A 33 -3.01 10.24 -3.85
C ARG A 33 -2.74 10.87 -5.19
N ALA A 34 -2.54 10.03 -6.20
CA ALA A 34 -2.45 10.45 -7.59
C ALA A 34 -3.80 10.22 -8.29
N GLU A 35 -4.36 11.25 -8.88
CA GLU A 35 -5.66 11.23 -9.58
C GLU A 35 -5.51 10.80 -11.05
N GLY A 36 -4.34 11.04 -11.64
CA GLY A 36 -4.03 10.77 -13.05
C GLY A 36 -2.73 10.02 -13.28
N GLU A 37 -2.56 9.48 -14.49
CA GLU A 37 -1.38 8.66 -14.84
C GLU A 37 -0.04 9.39 -14.68
N ASP A 38 0.00 10.70 -14.95
CA ASP A 38 1.22 11.50 -14.84
C ASP A 38 1.63 11.70 -13.37
N GLU A 39 0.66 11.91 -12.48
CA GLU A 39 0.89 11.99 -11.04
C GLU A 39 1.33 10.63 -10.49
N VAL A 40 0.73 9.53 -10.96
CA VAL A 40 1.14 8.17 -10.57
C VAL A 40 2.60 7.92 -10.92
N LYS A 41 3.02 8.25 -12.15
CA LYS A 41 4.41 8.12 -12.58
C LYS A 41 5.35 9.01 -11.77
N ALA A 42 4.91 10.22 -11.41
CA ALA A 42 5.70 11.13 -10.59
C ALA A 42 5.93 10.58 -9.17
N LEU A 43 4.88 10.07 -8.52
CA LEU A 43 4.97 9.44 -7.19
C LEU A 43 5.85 8.17 -7.23
N GLU A 44 5.67 7.32 -8.25
CA GLU A 44 6.48 6.11 -8.42
C GLU A 44 7.96 6.46 -8.61
N ALA A 45 8.27 7.44 -9.47
CA ALA A 45 9.64 7.92 -9.67
C ALA A 45 10.25 8.56 -8.41
N ALA A 46 9.46 9.24 -7.59
CA ALA A 46 9.92 9.77 -6.31
C ALA A 46 10.29 8.63 -5.34
N ALA A 47 9.45 7.60 -5.26
CA ALA A 47 9.63 6.45 -4.38
C ALA A 47 10.87 5.59 -4.73
N GLU A 48 11.31 5.58 -6.00
CA GLU A 48 12.56 4.90 -6.42
C GLU A 48 13.82 5.38 -5.68
N THR A 49 13.80 6.60 -5.13
CA THR A 49 14.90 7.09 -4.28
C THR A 49 15.03 6.25 -3.02
N ALA A 50 13.91 5.91 -2.37
CA ALA A 50 13.90 5.11 -1.15
C ALA A 50 14.33 3.65 -1.40
N VAL A 51 14.13 3.13 -2.61
CA VAL A 51 14.67 1.82 -3.03
C VAL A 51 16.20 1.88 -3.12
N ARG A 52 16.75 2.91 -3.77
CA ARG A 52 18.21 3.12 -3.88
C ARG A 52 18.86 3.32 -2.52
N GLU A 53 18.17 3.96 -1.59
CA GLU A 53 18.61 4.15 -0.21
C GLU A 53 18.42 2.91 0.68
N ARG A 54 17.77 1.86 0.16
CA ARG A 54 17.47 0.61 0.87
C ARG A 54 16.54 0.82 2.07
N LEU A 55 15.58 1.73 1.94
CA LEU A 55 14.53 1.94 2.94
C LEU A 55 13.33 1.03 2.68
N VAL A 56 13.02 0.77 1.40
CA VAL A 56 11.87 -0.03 0.98
C VAL A 56 12.22 -0.94 -0.21
N ILE A 57 11.36 -1.93 -0.46
CA ILE A 57 11.40 -2.80 -1.64
C ILE A 57 10.01 -2.94 -2.27
N SER A 58 9.98 -3.39 -3.52
CA SER A 58 8.74 -3.66 -4.26
C SER A 58 7.81 -2.44 -4.29
N VAL A 59 8.35 -1.29 -4.68
CA VAL A 59 7.58 -0.08 -4.95
C VAL A 59 6.71 -0.29 -6.19
N TYR A 60 5.42 0.02 -6.09
CA TYR A 60 4.52 0.09 -7.24
C TYR A 60 3.27 0.90 -6.92
N PRO A 61 2.60 1.47 -7.94
CA PRO A 61 1.29 2.08 -7.77
C PRO A 61 0.19 1.03 -7.66
N MET A 62 -0.77 1.26 -6.76
CA MET A 62 -1.98 0.47 -6.63
C MET A 62 -3.23 1.36 -6.66
N PRO A 63 -4.29 0.97 -7.37
CA PRO A 63 -5.53 1.74 -7.40
C PRO A 63 -6.31 1.57 -6.10
N VAL A 64 -6.93 2.67 -5.67
CA VAL A 64 -7.76 2.74 -4.46
C VAL A 64 -9.16 3.24 -4.79
N GLU A 65 -10.11 2.91 -3.93
CA GLU A 65 -11.44 3.47 -3.91
C GLU A 65 -11.55 4.42 -2.71
N ILE A 66 -12.23 5.55 -2.92
CA ILE A 66 -12.57 6.51 -1.86
C ILE A 66 -14.08 6.39 -1.64
N LYS A 67 -14.47 5.97 -0.44
CA LYS A 67 -15.88 5.84 -0.05
C LYS A 67 -16.47 7.19 0.33
N ASP A 68 -17.79 7.27 0.36
CA ASP A 68 -18.54 8.48 0.72
C ASP A 68 -18.21 9.01 2.13
N ASP A 69 -17.77 8.13 3.04
CA ASP A 69 -17.33 8.47 4.39
C ASP A 69 -15.86 8.93 4.48
N GLY A 70 -15.17 9.01 3.35
CA GLY A 70 -13.75 9.38 3.25
C GLY A 70 -12.77 8.23 3.44
N THR A 71 -13.25 7.02 3.73
CA THR A 71 -12.40 5.83 3.87
C THR A 71 -11.72 5.50 2.54
N VAL A 72 -10.42 5.19 2.60
CA VAL A 72 -9.63 4.74 1.45
C VAL A 72 -9.41 3.25 1.55
N ASP A 73 -9.83 2.51 0.53
CA ASP A 73 -9.65 1.06 0.46
C ASP A 73 -8.92 0.65 -0.83
N PRO A 74 -8.02 -0.35 -0.79
CA PRO A 74 -7.46 -0.91 -2.00
C PRO A 74 -8.53 -1.64 -2.83
N ILE A 75 -8.49 -1.46 -4.15
CA ILE A 75 -9.41 -2.18 -5.06
C ILE A 75 -9.09 -3.68 -5.08
N SER A 76 -7.82 -4.05 -5.00
CA SER A 76 -7.36 -5.43 -5.03
C SER A 76 -7.57 -6.14 -3.68
N VAL A 77 -8.09 -7.37 -3.70
CA VAL A 77 -8.20 -8.24 -2.52
C VAL A 77 -6.83 -8.45 -1.87
N ARG A 78 -5.77 -8.64 -2.69
CA ARG A 78 -4.40 -8.83 -2.19
C ARG A 78 -3.96 -7.66 -1.34
N GLU A 79 -4.20 -6.45 -1.84
CA GLU A 79 -3.79 -5.23 -1.14
C GLU A 79 -4.65 -4.96 0.10
N ARG A 80 -5.94 -5.34 0.09
CA ARG A 80 -6.76 -5.32 1.31
C ARG A 80 -6.22 -6.24 2.40
N ILE A 81 -5.79 -7.46 2.05
CA ILE A 81 -5.18 -8.39 3.00
C ILE A 81 -3.87 -7.81 3.53
N ARG A 82 -3.01 -7.31 2.64
CA ARG A 82 -1.75 -6.62 2.99
C ARG A 82 -1.97 -5.47 3.96
N ALA A 83 -2.90 -4.55 3.65
CA ALA A 83 -3.23 -3.39 4.49
C ALA A 83 -3.80 -3.78 5.87
N SER A 84 -4.42 -4.96 5.98
CA SER A 84 -5.01 -5.41 7.25
C SER A 84 -3.96 -5.80 8.29
N HIS A 85 -2.71 -6.07 7.88
CA HIS A 85 -1.63 -6.59 8.73
C HIS A 85 -2.01 -7.86 9.54
N ARG A 86 -3.05 -8.58 9.12
CA ARG A 86 -3.51 -9.82 9.76
C ARG A 86 -2.98 -11.05 9.05
N THR A 87 -2.91 -12.15 9.79
CA THR A 87 -2.71 -13.48 9.20
C THR A 87 -3.86 -13.82 8.26
N THR A 88 -3.52 -14.27 7.06
CA THR A 88 -4.50 -14.68 6.03
C THR A 88 -5.31 -15.91 6.44
N LEU A 89 -4.77 -16.73 7.34
CA LEU A 89 -5.38 -17.95 7.85
C LEU A 89 -5.45 -17.88 9.38
N THR A 90 -6.64 -18.08 9.94
CA THR A 90 -6.89 -18.16 11.38
C THR A 90 -7.00 -19.62 11.81
N LYS A 91 -6.51 -19.97 13.02
CA LYS A 91 -6.30 -21.36 13.46
C LYS A 91 -7.50 -22.32 13.29
N ASP A 92 -8.72 -21.78 13.23
CA ASP A 92 -9.98 -22.49 12.99
C ASP A 92 -10.11 -23.12 11.58
N TRP A 93 -9.22 -22.81 10.62
CA TRP A 93 -9.23 -23.47 9.30
C TRP A 93 -8.91 -24.98 9.35
N TYR A 94 -8.32 -25.48 10.45
CA TYR A 94 -8.07 -26.91 10.66
C TYR A 94 -9.35 -27.72 10.96
N ASP A 95 -10.45 -27.07 11.35
CA ASP A 95 -11.68 -27.74 11.80
C ASP A 95 -12.73 -27.94 10.69
N VAL A 96 -12.37 -27.69 9.42
CA VAL A 96 -13.26 -27.92 8.27
C VAL A 96 -13.08 -29.37 7.79
N PRO A 97 -14.11 -30.25 7.87
CA PRO A 97 -14.03 -31.60 7.30
C PRO A 97 -13.83 -31.53 5.78
N LEU A 98 -12.95 -32.39 5.25
CA LEU A 98 -12.77 -32.60 3.80
C LEU A 98 -14.05 -33.13 3.14
#